data_AF-A0A951X079-F1
#
_entry.id   AF-A0A951X079-F1
#
_cell.length_a   1.000
_cell.length_b   1.000
_cell.length_c   1.000
_cell.angle_alpha   90.00
_cell.angle_beta   90.00
_cell.angle_gamma   90.00
#
_symmetry.space_group_name_H-M   'P 1'
#
loop_
_entity.id
_entity.type
_entity.pdbx_description
1 polymer ?
#
loop_
_entity_poly.entity_id
_entity_poly.type
_entity_poly.pdbx_seq_one_letter_code
_entity_poly.pdbx_strand_id
1 'polypeptide(L)'
;DYPIWAGGFWGVGEAPVLPALPFTKAFVTDAITMKLDDTPGIGGFTLEVNPPAVAVPVKLVCNTSGVEITCGSASVKLTPVSVSLNNGALEVI
;
A
#
# COMPACT_ATOMS: atom_id res chain seq x y z
N ASP A 1 -7.39 28.45 1.88
CA ASP A 1 -6.66 27.90 3.03
C ASP A 1 -6.73 26.39 3.00
N TYR A 2 -5.60 25.74 2.70
CA TYR A 2 -5.51 24.29 2.62
C TYR A 2 -4.38 23.83 3.54
N PRO A 3 -4.52 22.71 4.26
CA PRO A 3 -3.47 22.24 5.13
C PRO A 3 -2.25 21.86 4.29
N ILE A 4 -1.11 22.47 4.64
CA ILE A 4 0.20 22.01 4.22
C ILE A 4 0.58 20.93 5.23
N TRP A 5 0.98 19.75 4.78
CA TRP A 5 1.53 18.75 5.68
C TRP A 5 2.87 19.25 6.22
N ALA A 6 2.96 19.46 7.54
CA ALA A 6 4.15 19.95 8.22
C ALA A 6 4.55 18.99 9.35
N GLY A 7 4.89 17.74 8.98
CA GLY A 7 5.49 16.77 9.90
C GLY A 7 4.62 16.35 11.09
N GLY A 8 5.10 15.35 11.81
CA GLY A 8 4.45 14.76 12.99
C GLY A 8 5.42 13.79 13.67
N PHE A 9 5.28 13.59 14.98
CA PHE A 9 6.02 12.58 15.73
C PHE A 9 5.04 11.50 16.20
N TRP A 10 5.46 10.25 16.14
CA TRP A 10 4.73 9.15 16.76
C TRP A 10 5.16 9.00 18.22
N GLY A 11 4.22 8.77 19.13
CA GLY A 11 4.53 8.38 20.49
C GLY A 11 5.25 7.03 20.55
N VAL A 12 5.74 6.68 21.74
CA VAL A 12 6.40 5.38 21.96
C VAL A 12 5.40 4.26 21.68
N GLY A 13 5.68 3.42 20.68
CA GLY A 13 4.80 2.32 20.28
C GLY A 13 3.66 2.71 19.34
N GLU A 14 3.52 4.00 18.99
CA GLU A 14 2.47 4.50 18.10
C GLU A 14 2.95 4.64 16.65
N ALA A 15 4.20 4.28 16.37
CA ALA A 15 4.72 4.28 15.02
C ALA A 15 3.91 3.28 14.16
N PRO A 16 3.41 3.70 12.99
CA PRO A 16 2.58 2.86 12.12
C PRO A 16 3.33 1.66 11.54
N VAL A 17 4.66 1.65 11.65
CA VAL A 17 5.51 0.54 11.24
C VAL A 17 6.42 0.17 12.40
N LEU A 18 6.37 -1.09 12.82
CA LEU A 18 7.20 -1.65 13.88
C LEU A 18 7.94 -2.89 13.35
N PRO A 19 9.30 -2.92 13.37
CA PRO A 19 10.18 -1.84 13.80
C PRO A 19 10.18 -0.67 12.81
N ALA A 20 10.26 0.56 13.33
CA ALA A 20 10.43 1.74 12.50
C ALA A 20 11.84 1.74 11.90
N LEU A 21 11.96 1.36 10.62
CA LEU A 21 13.22 1.45 9.89
C LEU A 21 13.40 2.88 9.35
N PRO A 22 14.63 3.43 9.31
CA PRO A 22 14.89 4.79 8.83
C PRO A 22 14.50 5.00 7.36
N PHE A 23 14.39 3.92 6.60
CA PHE A 23 14.02 3.92 5.18
C PHE A 23 12.50 3.84 4.96
N THR A 24 11.70 3.71 6.02
CA THR A 24 10.25 3.59 5.90
C THR A 24 9.56 4.84 6.40
N LYS A 25 8.60 5.34 5.63
CA LYS A 25 7.67 6.40 6.03
C LYS A 25 6.26 5.86 5.88
N ALA A 26 5.37 6.19 6.81
CA ALA A 26 3.97 5.86 6.64
C ALA A 26 3.07 7.00 7.12
N PHE A 27 1.96 7.16 6.40
CA PHE A 27 0.86 8.03 6.75
C PHE A 27 -0.36 7.13 6.98
N VAL A 28 -0.87 7.14 8.20
CA VAL A 28 -1.97 6.28 8.63
C VAL A 28 -3.08 7.14 9.19
N THR A 29 -4.29 6.91 8.67
CA THR A 29 -5.55 7.42 9.19
C THR A 29 -6.41 6.25 9.66
N ASP A 30 -7.60 6.53 10.18
CA ASP A 30 -8.54 5.51 10.67
C ASP A 30 -8.87 4.42 9.64
N ALA A 31 -8.77 4.72 8.34
CA ALA A 31 -9.17 3.82 7.27
C ALA A 31 -8.12 3.65 6.15
N ILE A 32 -7.08 4.49 6.12
CA ILE A 32 -6.12 4.54 5.01
C ILE A 32 -4.70 4.41 5.56
N THR A 33 -3.93 3.49 4.98
CA THR A 33 -2.50 3.35 5.25
C THR A 33 -1.73 3.57 3.97
N MET A 34 -0.82 4.54 3.98
CA MET A 34 0.14 4.78 2.92
C MET A 34 1.54 4.52 3.46
N LYS A 35 2.29 3.60 2.86
CA LYS A 35 3.67 3.25 3.22
C LYS A 35 4.60 3.52 2.04
N LEU A 36 5.70 4.22 2.31
CA LEU A 36 6.84 4.43 1.43
C LEU A 36 8.05 3.71 2.05
N ASP A 37 8.76 2.91 1.25
CA ASP A 37 9.85 2.07 1.72
C ASP A 37 11.05 2.20 0.77
N ASP A 38 12.12 2.87 1.21
CA ASP A 38 13.35 3.08 0.44
C ASP A 38 14.39 1.98 0.70
N THR A 39 13.99 0.84 1.29
CA THR A 39 14.92 -0.27 1.56
C THR A 39 15.54 -0.80 0.26
N PRO A 40 16.88 -0.78 0.10
CA PRO A 40 17.51 -1.26 -1.13
C PRO A 40 17.14 -2.71 -1.46
N GLY A 41 16.72 -2.97 -2.71
CA GLY A 41 16.38 -4.31 -3.21
C GLY A 41 14.97 -4.83 -2.86
N ILE A 42 14.25 -4.18 -1.96
CA ILE A 42 12.88 -4.59 -1.55
C ILE A 42 11.88 -3.42 -1.59
N GLY A 43 12.39 -2.19 -1.61
CA GLY A 43 11.62 -0.97 -1.50
C GLY A 43 10.45 -0.82 -2.47
N GLY A 44 9.63 0.18 -2.20
CA GLY A 44 8.41 0.41 -2.92
C GLY A 44 7.40 1.26 -2.16
N PHE A 45 6.17 1.18 -2.61
CA PHE A 45 5.03 1.89 -2.09
C PHE A 45 3.87 0.93 -1.85
N THR A 46 3.12 1.16 -0.79
CA THR A 46 1.86 0.47 -0.53
C THR A 46 0.79 1.48 -0.13
N LEU A 47 -0.38 1.38 -0.75
CA LEU A 47 -1.59 2.07 -0.34
C LEU A 47 -2.65 1.04 -0.01
N GLU A 48 -3.23 1.15 1.17
CA GLU A 48 -4.29 0.28 1.64
C GLU A 48 -5.46 1.13 2.14
N VAL A 49 -6.67 0.80 1.72
CA VAL A 49 -7.92 1.46 2.10
C VAL A 49 -8.85 0.39 2.65
N ASN A 50 -9.29 0.59 3.89
CA ASN A 50 -10.09 -0.34 4.68
C ASN A 50 -11.42 0.30 5.10
N PRO A 51 -12.37 -0.49 5.67
CA PRO A 51 -13.52 0.07 6.35
C PRO A 51 -13.09 1.04 7.47
N PRO A 52 -13.83 2.13 7.72
CA PRO A 52 -15.13 2.49 7.13
C PRO A 52 -15.06 3.26 5.80
N ALA A 53 -13.88 3.62 5.29
CA ALA A 53 -13.79 4.42 4.05
C ALA A 53 -14.32 3.67 2.82
N VAL A 54 -14.11 2.35 2.78
CA VAL A 54 -14.64 1.45 1.75
C VAL A 54 -15.19 0.19 2.41
N ALA A 55 -16.27 -0.38 1.86
CA ALA A 55 -16.82 -1.64 2.37
C ALA A 55 -15.94 -2.84 2.03
N VAL A 56 -15.35 -2.85 0.83
CA VAL A 56 -14.44 -3.88 0.35
C VAL A 56 -13.02 -3.31 0.35
N PRO A 57 -12.07 -3.89 1.09
CA PRO A 57 -10.69 -3.40 1.13
C PRO A 57 -10.05 -3.35 -0.26
N VAL A 58 -9.31 -2.26 -0.49
CA VAL A 58 -8.54 -2.04 -1.73
C VAL A 58 -7.10 -1.80 -1.38
N LYS A 59 -6.19 -2.44 -2.11
CA LYS A 59 -4.75 -2.30 -1.89
C LYS A 59 -3.97 -2.23 -3.19
N LEU A 60 -3.04 -1.30 -3.26
CA LEU A 60 -2.06 -1.12 -4.33
C LEU A 60 -0.65 -1.32 -3.74
N VAL A 61 0.14 -2.19 -4.37
CA VAL A 61 1.54 -2.42 -4.04
C VAL A 61 2.38 -2.20 -5.28
N CYS A 62 3.40 -1.33 -5.17
CA CYS A 62 4.41 -1.13 -6.20
C CYS A 62 5.76 -1.44 -5.57
N ASN A 63 6.47 -2.47 -6.01
CA ASN A 63 7.77 -2.85 -5.46
C ASN A 63 8.66 -3.51 -6.52
N THR A 64 9.75 -4.13 -6.11
CA THR A 64 10.70 -4.81 -7.01
C THR A 64 10.09 -5.98 -7.80
N SER A 65 8.96 -6.54 -7.35
CA SER A 65 8.22 -7.58 -8.08
C SER A 65 7.28 -7.02 -9.17
N GLY A 66 7.07 -5.69 -9.18
CA GLY A 66 6.18 -5.01 -10.11
C GLY A 66 5.04 -4.27 -9.40
N VAL A 67 3.83 -4.35 -9.98
CA VAL A 67 2.63 -3.66 -9.49
C VAL A 67 1.53 -4.68 -9.24
N GLU A 68 0.86 -4.58 -8.10
CA GLU A 68 -0.28 -5.42 -7.73
C GLU A 68 -1.42 -4.55 -7.19
N ILE A 69 -2.62 -4.76 -7.73
CA ILE A 69 -3.87 -4.15 -7.27
C ILE A 69 -4.77 -5.28 -6.79
N THR A 70 -5.36 -5.11 -5.60
CA THR A 70 -6.35 -6.04 -5.04
C THR A 70 -7.59 -5.28 -4.61
N CYS A 71 -8.75 -5.86 -4.85
CA CYS A 71 -10.06 -5.35 -4.44
C CYS A 71 -10.90 -6.54 -3.99
N GLY A 72 -10.98 -6.77 -2.68
CA GLY A 72 -11.57 -8.00 -2.14
C GLY A 72 -10.86 -9.25 -2.68
N SER A 73 -11.61 -10.12 -3.39
CA SER A 73 -11.06 -11.33 -4.02
C SER A 73 -10.49 -11.10 -5.42
N ALA A 74 -10.71 -9.93 -6.03
CA ALA A 74 -10.21 -9.63 -7.37
C ALA A 74 -8.78 -9.07 -7.32
N SER A 75 -7.96 -9.39 -8.33
CA SER A 75 -6.58 -8.92 -8.40
C SER A 75 -6.09 -8.67 -9.83
N VAL A 76 -5.21 -7.69 -9.98
CA VAL A 76 -4.44 -7.40 -11.19
C VAL A 76 -2.97 -7.36 -10.78
N LYS A 77 -2.13 -8.17 -11.42
CA LYS A 77 -0.69 -8.24 -11.16
C LYS A 77 0.09 -8.02 -12.44
N LEU A 78 0.95 -7.01 -12.43
CA LEU A 78 1.91 -6.68 -13.48
C LEU A 78 3.31 -6.94 -12.96
N THR A 79 4.05 -7.80 -13.65
CA THR A 79 5.49 -8.01 -13.44
C THR A 79 6.26 -7.47 -14.65
N PRO A 80 7.61 -7.43 -14.63
CA PRO A 80 8.38 -7.03 -15.80
C PRO A 80 8.12 -7.87 -17.07
N VAL A 81 7.57 -9.07 -16.93
CA VAL A 81 7.41 -10.04 -18.04
C VAL A 81 6.00 -10.58 -18.20
N SER A 82 5.07 -10.27 -17.30
CA SER A 82 3.74 -10.87 -17.30
C SER A 82 2.65 -9.97 -16.74
N VAL A 83 1.43 -10.18 -17.22
CA VAL A 83 0.19 -9.68 -16.60
C VAL A 83 -0.65 -10.88 -16.17
N SER A 84 -1.17 -10.85 -14.94
CA SER A 84 -2.10 -11.85 -14.40
C SER A 84 -3.32 -11.16 -13.81
N LEU A 85 -4.50 -11.70 -14.12
CA LEU A 85 -5.81 -11.25 -13.61
C LEU A 85 -6.41 -12.39 -12.81
N ASN A 86 -6.83 -12.12 -11.57
CA ASN A 86 -7.41 -13.11 -10.64
C ASN A 86 -6.64 -14.45 -10.63
N ASN A 87 -5.31 -14.37 -10.53
CA ASN A 87 -4.42 -15.55 -10.54
C ASN A 87 -4.52 -16.42 -11.81
N GLY A 88 -4.80 -15.80 -12.96
CA GLY A 88 -4.94 -16.48 -14.25
C GLY A 88 -6.37 -16.85 -14.62
N ALA A 89 -7.34 -16.62 -13.72
CA ALA A 89 -8.76 -16.72 -14.02
C ALA A 89 -9.23 -15.42 -14.70
N LEU A 90 -8.99 -15.31 -16.01
CA LEU A 90 -9.52 -14.21 -16.79
C LEU A 90 -11.03 -14.38 -16.94
N GLU A 91 -11.80 -13.58 -16.22
CA GLU A 91 -13.22 -13.35 -16.46
C GLU A 91 -13.39 -11.86 -16.80
N VAL A 92 -13.89 -11.57 -18.00
CA VAL A 92 -14.28 -10.22 -18.43
C VAL A 92 -15.80 -10.26 -18.53
N ILE A 93 -16.49 -9.56 -17.62
CA ILE A 93 -17.95 -9.41 -17.62
C ILE A 93 -18.31 -8.07 -18.25
#